data_AF-L7QSW2-F1
#
_entry.id   AF-L7QSW2-F1
#
_cell.length_a   1.000
_cell.length_b   1.000
_cell.length_c   1.000
_cell.angle_alpha   90.00
_cell.angle_beta   90.00
_cell.angle_gamma   90.00
#
_symmetry.space_group_name_H-M   'P 1'
#
loop_
_entity.id
_entity.type
_entity.pdbx_description
1 polymer ?
#
loop_
_entity_poly.entity_id
_entity_poly.type
_entity_poly.pdbx_seq_one_letter_code
_entity_poly.pdbx_strand_id
1 'polypeptide(L)'
;TIWYLYRDNLLPKNTKFVGYARTNQSVADVREKCKQYVKVRPGEEEKFEEFWQANEYLAGSYDKRIDFEKLNQLIGKNERSLIANRIFYLAVPPTVFENVTVNIKNACVAIKGFTRVIIEKPFGRDDESSEKLSNHLAALFKEEQIYRIDHYLGKEMVQNLMTIRFANSIFCPSWNRANVASVLISFKEPFGTEGRGGYFDDFGIVR
;
A
#
# COMPACT_ATOMS: atom_id res chain seq x y z
N THR A 1 8.56 2.17 -5.99
CA THR A 1 7.84 3.43 -5.72
C THR A 1 8.48 4.25 -4.61
N ILE A 2 8.68 3.70 -3.41
CA ILE A 2 9.14 4.49 -2.25
C ILE A 2 10.52 5.15 -2.44
N TRP A 3 11.44 4.50 -3.16
CA TRP A 3 12.70 5.10 -3.59
C TRP A 3 12.50 6.41 -4.36
N TYR A 4 11.57 6.46 -5.32
CA TYR A 4 11.34 7.66 -6.13
C TYR A 4 10.80 8.81 -5.28
N LEU A 5 9.93 8.52 -4.32
CA LEU A 5 9.45 9.53 -3.35
C LEU A 5 10.59 10.06 -2.48
N TYR A 6 11.50 9.18 -2.04
CA TYR A 6 12.68 9.57 -1.27
C TYR A 6 13.63 10.46 -2.10
N ARG A 7 13.98 10.00 -3.31
CA ARG A 7 14.84 10.70 -4.27
C ARG A 7 14.34 12.12 -4.57
N ASP A 8 13.03 12.25 -4.77
CA ASP A 8 12.34 13.50 -5.13
C ASP A 8 12.03 14.37 -3.89
N ASN A 9 12.52 14.00 -2.70
CA ASN A 9 12.32 14.70 -1.44
C ASN A 9 10.83 14.90 -1.06
N LEU A 10 9.97 13.97 -1.45
CA LEU A 10 8.53 13.98 -1.15
C LEU A 10 8.18 13.26 0.17
N LEU A 11 9.20 12.72 0.86
CA LEU A 11 9.05 12.09 2.18
C LEU A 11 9.59 13.02 3.28
N PRO A 12 9.04 12.95 4.50
CA PRO A 12 9.63 13.63 5.65
C PRO A 12 11.09 13.20 5.85
N LYS A 13 11.97 14.14 6.20
CA LYS A 13 13.42 13.91 6.35
C LYS A 13 13.78 12.71 7.26
N ASN A 14 13.02 12.50 8.33
CA ASN A 14 13.28 11.45 9.33
C ASN A 14 12.46 10.18 9.07
N THR A 15 12.31 9.78 7.81
CA THR A 15 11.60 8.56 7.45
C THR A 15 12.51 7.34 7.56
N LYS A 16 12.02 6.27 8.20
CA LYS A 16 12.67 4.97 8.28
C LYS A 16 11.82 3.91 7.58
N PHE A 17 12.47 2.94 6.98
CA PHE A 17 11.81 1.86 6.24
C PHE A 17 12.12 0.54 6.91
N VAL A 18 11.10 -0.27 7.19
CA VAL A 18 11.27 -1.58 7.82
C VAL A 18 10.61 -2.63 6.95
N GLY A 19 11.41 -3.51 6.37
CA GLY A 19 10.92 -4.71 5.70
C GLY A 19 10.59 -5.80 6.72
N TYR A 20 9.46 -6.49 6.54
CA TYR A 20 9.03 -7.58 7.42
C TYR A 20 8.45 -8.74 6.60
N ALA A 21 9.02 -9.93 6.75
CA ALA A 21 8.49 -11.14 6.14
C ALA A 21 9.02 -12.42 6.83
N ARG A 22 8.46 -13.58 6.48
CA ARG A 22 8.90 -14.88 7.03
C ARG A 22 10.33 -15.26 6.62
N THR A 23 10.76 -14.86 5.44
CA THR A 23 12.08 -15.19 4.91
C THR A 23 13.17 -14.47 5.69
N ASN A 24 14.12 -15.23 6.22
CA ASN A 24 15.30 -14.66 6.86
C ASN A 24 16.29 -14.18 5.79
N GLN A 25 16.47 -12.87 5.67
CA GLN A 25 17.38 -12.24 4.70
C GLN A 25 17.87 -10.90 5.26
N SER A 26 19.01 -10.43 4.77
CA SER A 26 19.58 -9.15 5.14
C SER A 26 19.03 -8.00 4.28
N VAL A 27 19.25 -6.76 4.72
CA VAL A 27 18.96 -5.57 3.90
C VAL A 27 19.75 -5.59 2.59
N ALA A 28 20.97 -6.13 2.60
CA ALA A 28 21.79 -6.27 1.39
C ALA A 28 21.16 -7.22 0.36
N ASP A 29 20.57 -8.33 0.82
CA ASP A 29 19.86 -9.28 -0.06
C ASP A 29 18.61 -8.64 -0.69
N VAL A 30 17.85 -7.88 0.12
CA VAL A 30 16.69 -7.13 -0.38
C VAL A 30 17.12 -6.08 -1.40
N ARG A 31 18.18 -5.35 -1.09
CA ARG A 31 18.78 -4.36 -2.00
C ARG A 31 19.13 -4.96 -3.35
N GLU A 32 19.81 -6.10 -3.35
CA GLU A 32 20.21 -6.77 -4.59
C GLU A 32 19.00 -7.15 -5.45
N LYS A 33 17.97 -7.74 -4.83
CA LYS A 33 16.72 -8.09 -5.53
C LYS A 33 16.00 -6.88 -6.10
N CYS A 34 16.09 -5.73 -5.43
CA CYS A 34 15.45 -4.49 -5.85
C CYS A 34 16.20 -3.75 -6.98
N LYS A 35 17.50 -4.00 -7.21
CA LYS A 35 18.30 -3.26 -8.21
C LYS A 35 17.68 -3.27 -9.60
N GLN A 36 17.13 -4.40 -10.05
CA GLN A 36 16.52 -4.53 -11.38
C GLN A 36 15.27 -3.65 -11.59
N TYR A 37 14.58 -3.28 -10.50
CA TYR A 37 13.33 -2.50 -10.54
C TYR A 37 13.57 -1.00 -10.31
N VAL A 38 14.80 -0.62 -9.95
CA VAL A 38 15.17 0.75 -9.63
C VAL A 38 16.11 1.29 -10.69
N LYS A 39 15.71 2.39 -11.33
CA LYS A 39 16.58 3.14 -12.24
C LYS A 39 17.22 4.29 -11.46
N VAL A 40 18.48 4.10 -11.06
CA VAL A 40 19.31 5.15 -10.46
C VAL A 40 19.98 5.92 -11.59
N ARG A 41 19.84 7.25 -11.60
CA ARG A 41 20.50 8.11 -12.60
C ARG A 41 21.89 8.54 -12.10
N PRO A 42 22.80 8.91 -13.01
CA PRO A 42 24.08 9.51 -12.62
C PRO A 42 23.86 10.73 -11.71
N GLY A 43 24.53 10.76 -10.56
CA GLY A 43 24.40 11.79 -9.53
C GLY A 43 23.37 11.48 -8.43
N GLU A 44 22.67 10.35 -8.49
CA GLU A 44 21.72 9.90 -7.45
C GLU A 44 22.30 8.81 -6.54
N GLU A 45 23.56 8.38 -6.75
CA GLU A 45 24.17 7.26 -6.06
C GLU A 45 24.29 7.50 -4.55
N GLU A 46 24.71 8.70 -4.12
CA GLU A 46 24.82 9.05 -2.71
C GLU A 46 23.46 8.97 -2.00
N LYS A 47 22.42 9.59 -2.59
CA LYS A 47 21.05 9.47 -2.08
C LYS A 47 20.55 8.03 -2.04
N PHE A 48 20.97 7.20 -2.98
CA PHE A 48 20.60 5.78 -3.00
C PHE A 48 21.24 5.03 -1.84
N GLU A 49 22.49 5.33 -1.50
CA GLU A 49 23.14 4.79 -0.30
C GLU A 49 22.44 5.28 0.98
N GLU A 50 22.15 6.58 1.09
CA GLU A 50 21.43 7.15 2.24
C GLU A 50 20.04 6.49 2.43
N PHE A 51 19.32 6.26 1.33
CA PHE A 51 18.06 5.54 1.34
C PHE A 51 18.23 4.14 1.95
N TRP A 52 19.22 3.36 1.48
CA TRP A 52 19.45 2.02 2.01
C TRP A 52 19.96 2.00 3.46
N GLN A 53 20.69 3.03 3.90
CA GLN A 53 21.06 3.20 5.31
C GLN A 53 19.84 3.48 6.21
N ALA A 54 18.74 4.01 5.64
CA ALA A 54 17.47 4.19 6.34
C ALA A 54 16.56 2.95 6.31
N ASN A 55 16.98 1.86 5.65
CA ASN A 55 16.24 0.60 5.59
C ASN A 55 16.73 -0.40 6.65
N GLU A 56 15.79 -1.00 7.35
CA GLU A 56 16.01 -2.12 8.26
C GLU A 56 15.14 -3.31 7.81
N TYR A 57 15.48 -4.52 8.25
CA TYR A 57 14.72 -5.72 7.93
C TYR A 57 14.59 -6.62 9.16
N LEU A 58 13.39 -7.20 9.34
CA LEU A 58 13.13 -8.17 10.38
C LEU A 58 12.40 -9.39 9.81
N ALA A 59 12.93 -10.58 10.10
CA ALA A 59 12.25 -11.83 9.80
C ALA A 59 11.26 -12.19 10.93
N GLY A 60 10.04 -12.60 10.57
CA GLY A 60 9.02 -12.98 11.55
C GLY A 60 7.75 -13.56 10.94
N SER A 61 6.94 -14.24 11.77
CA SER A 61 5.68 -14.84 11.33
C SER A 61 4.51 -13.87 11.38
N TYR A 62 3.55 -14.03 10.47
CA TYR A 62 2.36 -13.16 10.38
C TYR A 62 1.28 -13.44 11.42
N ASP A 63 1.37 -14.57 12.13
CA ASP A 63 0.38 -15.06 13.10
C ASP A 63 0.87 -14.98 14.56
N LYS A 64 2.17 -14.81 14.81
CA LYS A 64 2.75 -14.82 16.15
C LYS A 64 2.92 -13.42 16.71
N ARG A 65 2.17 -13.11 17.78
CA ARG A 65 2.28 -11.85 18.52
C ARG A 65 3.72 -11.47 18.92
N ILE A 66 4.52 -12.44 19.38
CA ILE A 66 5.89 -12.19 19.83
C ILE A 66 6.79 -11.62 18.72
N ASP A 67 6.53 -11.96 17.45
CA ASP A 67 7.32 -11.42 16.33
C ASP A 67 6.91 -9.97 16.00
N PHE A 68 5.65 -9.60 16.25
CA PHE A 68 5.20 -8.21 16.17
C PHE A 68 5.70 -7.38 17.35
N GLU A 69 5.87 -7.96 18.54
CA GLU A 69 6.52 -7.28 19.66
C GLU A 69 7.98 -6.97 19.34
N LYS A 70 8.71 -7.89 18.70
CA LYS A 70 10.07 -7.62 18.18
C LYS A 70 10.06 -6.54 17.09
N LEU A 71 9.07 -6.56 16.19
CA LEU A 71 8.90 -5.51 15.18
C LEU A 71 8.67 -4.14 15.82
N ASN A 72 7.80 -4.07 16.83
CA ASN A 72 7.57 -2.83 17.59
C ASN A 72 8.83 -2.35 18.30
N GLN A 73 9.63 -3.25 18.89
CA GLN A 73 10.91 -2.90 19.49
C GLN A 73 11.89 -2.33 18.45
N LEU A 74 11.96 -2.93 17.25
CA LEU A 74 12.81 -2.42 16.17
C LEU A 74 12.38 -1.01 15.75
N ILE A 75 11.09 -0.82 15.47
CA ILE A 75 10.51 0.48 15.09
C ILE A 75 10.78 1.52 16.19
N GLY A 76 10.50 1.17 17.45
CA GLY A 76 10.62 2.07 18.60
C GLY A 76 12.04 2.57 18.90
N LYS A 77 13.09 1.90 18.43
CA LYS A 77 14.47 2.40 18.53
C LYS A 77 14.65 3.77 17.87
N ASN A 78 13.91 4.01 16.79
CA ASN A 78 13.98 5.24 16.00
C ASN A 78 13.01 6.34 16.49
N GLU A 79 12.18 6.08 17.51
CA GLU A 79 11.06 6.96 17.90
C GLU A 79 11.26 7.68 19.25
N ARG A 80 12.40 7.47 19.94
CA ARG A 80 12.64 7.72 21.38
C ARG A 80 12.26 9.10 21.97
N SER A 81 11.87 10.09 21.18
CA SER A 81 11.32 11.37 21.66
C SER A 81 10.44 12.11 20.64
N LEU A 82 10.15 11.51 19.48
CA LEU A 82 9.46 12.16 18.37
C LEU A 82 7.98 11.76 18.35
N ILE A 83 7.12 12.63 17.82
CA ILE A 83 5.80 12.19 17.34
C ILE A 83 6.07 11.35 16.09
N ALA A 84 5.89 10.04 16.20
CA ALA A 84 6.25 9.08 15.19
C ALA A 84 4.99 8.52 14.52
N ASN A 85 4.86 8.80 13.23
CA ASN A 85 3.76 8.28 12.43
C ASN A 85 4.16 6.93 11.84
N ARG A 86 3.29 5.92 11.98
CA ARG A 86 3.52 4.58 11.45
C ARG A 86 2.57 4.28 10.30
N ILE A 87 3.11 3.82 9.18
CA ILE A 87 2.35 3.36 8.01
C ILE A 87 2.72 1.90 7.76
N PHE A 88 1.74 1.01 7.87
CA PHE A 88 1.89 -0.41 7.59
C PHE A 88 1.34 -0.72 6.19
N TYR A 89 2.21 -1.11 5.27
CA TYR A 89 1.81 -1.54 3.93
C TYR A 89 1.70 -3.07 3.89
N LEU A 90 0.49 -3.60 3.70
CA LEU A 90 0.22 -5.03 3.72
C LEU A 90 0.39 -5.62 2.31
N ALA A 91 1.64 -5.77 1.88
CA ALA A 91 1.99 -6.49 0.65
C ALA A 91 2.04 -8.01 0.89
N VAL A 92 0.93 -8.56 1.41
CA VAL A 92 0.81 -9.97 1.79
C VAL A 92 -0.47 -10.57 1.20
N PRO A 93 -0.60 -11.90 1.12
CA PRO A 93 -1.83 -12.53 0.65
C PRO A 93 -3.03 -12.23 1.57
N PRO A 94 -4.27 -12.22 1.04
CA PRO A 94 -5.48 -11.98 1.84
C PRO A 94 -5.66 -12.95 3.01
N THR A 95 -5.17 -14.18 2.88
CA THR A 95 -5.28 -15.25 3.89
C THR A 95 -4.61 -14.91 5.21
N VAL A 96 -3.69 -13.94 5.24
CA VAL A 96 -3.02 -13.50 6.47
C VAL A 96 -3.45 -12.12 6.95
N PHE A 97 -4.34 -11.43 6.24
CA PHE A 97 -4.77 -10.06 6.59
C PHE A 97 -5.34 -9.97 7.99
N GLU A 98 -6.25 -10.89 8.37
CA GLU A 98 -6.88 -10.85 9.69
C GLU A 98 -5.83 -10.95 10.81
N ASN A 99 -4.93 -11.93 10.73
CA ASN A 99 -3.87 -12.14 11.71
C ASN A 99 -2.89 -10.96 11.78
N VAL A 100 -2.46 -10.43 10.63
CA VAL A 100 -1.52 -9.31 10.58
C VAL A 100 -2.13 -8.05 11.20
N THR A 101 -3.38 -7.73 10.85
CA THR A 101 -4.07 -6.52 11.32
C THR A 101 -4.34 -6.57 12.83
N VAL A 102 -4.74 -7.73 13.37
CA VAL A 102 -4.89 -7.94 14.81
C VAL A 102 -3.56 -7.75 15.54
N ASN A 103 -2.48 -8.35 15.03
CA ASN A 103 -1.17 -8.23 15.66
C ASN A 103 -0.60 -6.81 15.57
N ILE A 104 -0.81 -6.09 14.46
CA ILE A 104 -0.45 -4.66 14.33
C ILE A 104 -1.20 -3.85 15.39
N LYS A 105 -2.52 -4.05 15.52
CA LYS A 105 -3.34 -3.32 16.48
C LYS A 105 -2.89 -3.57 17.92
N ASN A 106 -2.52 -4.81 18.25
CA ASN A 106 -2.20 -5.20 19.61
C ASN A 106 -0.76 -4.84 20.03
N ALA A 107 0.20 -4.85 19.10
CA ALA A 107 1.62 -4.73 19.44
C ALA A 107 2.33 -3.52 18.80
N CYS A 108 1.86 -3.02 17.66
CA CYS A 108 2.63 -2.09 16.81
C CYS A 108 1.95 -0.72 16.59
N VAL A 109 0.93 -0.37 17.35
CA VAL A 109 0.33 0.97 17.28
C VAL A 109 1.30 2.01 17.83
N ALA A 110 1.41 3.14 17.14
CA ALA A 110 2.24 4.27 17.56
C ALA A 110 1.74 4.83 18.90
N ILE A 111 2.68 5.12 19.81
CA ILE A 111 2.35 5.73 21.12
C ILE A 111 1.97 7.21 20.95
N LYS A 112 2.65 7.93 20.05
CA LYS A 112 2.40 9.33 19.69
C LYS A 112 2.42 9.47 18.18
N GLY A 113 1.37 10.04 17.59
CA GLY A 113 1.21 10.16 16.14
C GLY A 113 0.11 9.23 15.62
N PHE A 114 -0.02 9.13 14.30
CA PHE A 114 -1.01 8.25 13.69
C PHE A 114 -0.43 6.86 13.39
N THR A 115 -1.32 5.87 13.35
CA THR A 115 -1.07 4.57 12.73
C THR A 115 -2.03 4.40 11.56
N ARG A 116 -1.51 4.13 10.37
CA ARG A 116 -2.29 3.87 9.15
C ARG A 116 -1.93 2.53 8.57
N VAL A 117 -2.92 1.85 7.99
CA VAL A 117 -2.78 0.54 7.36
C VAL A 117 -3.21 0.66 5.91
N ILE A 118 -2.31 0.31 4.99
CA ILE A 118 -2.55 0.25 3.55
C ILE A 118 -2.79 -1.21 3.19
N ILE A 119 -3.91 -1.48 2.54
CA ILE A 119 -4.38 -2.83 2.20
C ILE A 119 -4.61 -2.91 0.70
N GLU A 120 -4.11 -3.98 0.09
CA GLU A 120 -4.27 -4.28 -1.34
C GLU A 120 -5.46 -5.20 -1.58
N LYS A 121 -5.99 -5.15 -2.81
CA LYS A 121 -7.01 -6.09 -3.27
C LYS A 121 -6.48 -7.53 -3.29
N PRO A 122 -7.34 -8.56 -3.19
CA PRO A 122 -8.81 -8.52 -3.14
C PRO A 122 -9.39 -8.17 -1.76
N PHE A 123 -10.49 -7.41 -1.75
CA PHE A 123 -11.24 -7.03 -0.55
C PHE A 123 -12.45 -7.95 -0.35
N GLY A 124 -12.20 -9.26 -0.28
CA GLY A 124 -13.25 -10.27 -0.41
C GLY A 124 -13.50 -10.67 -1.87
N ARG A 125 -14.47 -11.55 -2.07
CA ARG A 125 -14.84 -12.17 -3.37
C ARG A 125 -16.32 -12.00 -3.73
N ASP A 126 -17.11 -11.55 -2.76
CA ASP A 126 -18.54 -11.28 -2.80
C ASP A 126 -18.86 -10.24 -1.69
N ASP A 127 -20.13 -9.83 -1.61
CA ASP A 127 -20.64 -8.89 -0.61
C ASP A 127 -20.44 -9.40 0.82
N GLU A 128 -20.79 -10.67 1.10
CA GLU A 128 -20.67 -11.25 2.45
C GLU A 128 -19.20 -11.30 2.94
N SER A 129 -18.26 -11.73 2.09
CA SER A 129 -16.84 -11.81 2.46
C SER A 129 -16.17 -10.44 2.55
N SER A 130 -16.59 -9.48 1.71
CA SER A 130 -16.15 -8.08 1.80
C SER A 130 -16.66 -7.41 3.08
N GLU A 131 -17.92 -7.64 3.43
CA GLU A 131 -18.52 -7.14 4.67
C GLU A 131 -17.81 -7.71 5.89
N LYS A 132 -17.53 -9.03 5.90
CA LYS A 132 -16.75 -9.66 6.97
C LYS A 132 -15.38 -9.02 7.15
N LEU A 133 -14.63 -8.80 6.06
CA LEU A 133 -13.33 -8.14 6.11
C LEU A 133 -13.46 -6.70 6.61
N SER A 134 -14.49 -5.97 6.15
CA SER A 134 -14.73 -4.59 6.55
C SER A 134 -15.06 -4.48 8.04
N ASN A 135 -15.93 -5.35 8.56
CA ASN A 135 -16.28 -5.42 9.97
C ASN A 135 -15.08 -5.77 10.85
N HIS A 136 -14.25 -6.72 10.40
CA HIS A 136 -12.98 -7.05 11.06
C HIS A 136 -12.05 -5.84 11.17
N LEU A 137 -11.82 -5.12 10.06
CA LEU A 137 -10.96 -3.95 10.04
C LEU A 137 -11.51 -2.80 10.89
N ALA A 138 -12.82 -2.55 10.81
CA ALA A 138 -13.51 -1.50 11.57
C ALA A 138 -13.48 -1.76 13.09
N ALA A 139 -13.46 -3.02 13.52
CA ALA A 139 -13.28 -3.38 14.93
C ALA A 139 -11.88 -3.04 15.47
N LEU A 140 -10.88 -2.92 14.59
CA LEU A 140 -9.47 -2.70 14.97
C LEU A 140 -9.03 -1.25 14.75
N PHE A 141 -9.45 -0.64 13.64
CA PHE A 141 -8.98 0.66 13.17
C PHE A 141 -10.15 1.57 12.84
N LYS A 142 -9.97 2.88 13.04
CA LYS A 142 -10.90 3.88 12.51
C LYS A 142 -10.77 3.96 11.00
N GLU A 143 -11.83 4.37 10.30
CA GLU A 143 -11.83 4.46 8.83
C GLU A 143 -10.72 5.41 8.30
N GLU A 144 -10.43 6.52 8.99
CA GLU A 144 -9.32 7.44 8.66
C GLU A 144 -7.91 6.82 8.73
N GLN A 145 -7.80 5.64 9.34
CA GLN A 145 -6.57 4.88 9.45
C GLN A 145 -6.42 3.83 8.35
N ILE A 146 -7.49 3.52 7.61
CA ILE A 146 -7.53 2.43 6.63
C ILE A 146 -7.43 3.01 5.21
N TYR A 147 -6.47 2.52 4.44
CA TYR A 147 -6.21 2.93 3.07
C TYR A 147 -6.32 1.71 2.15
N ARG A 148 -7.50 1.50 1.55
CA ARG A 148 -7.75 0.45 0.57
C ARG A 148 -7.24 0.90 -0.79
N ILE A 149 -6.30 0.17 -1.37
CA ILE A 149 -5.70 0.53 -2.65
C ILE A 149 -6.54 0.02 -3.81
N ASP A 150 -7.00 0.98 -4.61
CA ASP A 150 -7.27 0.77 -6.03
C ASP A 150 -6.29 1.65 -6.83
N HIS A 151 -5.33 0.99 -7.49
CA HIS A 151 -4.27 1.69 -8.20
C HIS A 151 -4.76 2.50 -9.42
N TYR A 152 -5.99 2.27 -9.93
CA TYR A 152 -6.56 3.13 -10.97
C TYR A 152 -6.81 4.54 -10.47
N LEU A 153 -7.16 4.71 -9.19
CA LEU A 153 -7.36 6.03 -8.56
C LEU A 153 -6.05 6.84 -8.47
N GLY A 154 -4.90 6.18 -8.61
CA GLY A 154 -3.59 6.82 -8.70
C GLY A 154 -3.18 7.26 -10.10
N LYS A 155 -3.96 6.93 -11.15
CA LYS A 155 -3.61 7.30 -12.54
C LYS A 155 -4.00 8.75 -12.81
N GLU A 156 -3.09 9.48 -13.43
CA GLU A 156 -3.23 10.92 -13.71
C GLU A 156 -4.55 11.28 -14.40
N MET A 157 -4.91 10.56 -15.47
CA MET A 157 -6.15 10.82 -16.20
C MET A 157 -7.42 10.51 -15.40
N VAL A 158 -7.37 9.55 -14.46
CA VAL A 158 -8.50 9.25 -13.58
C VAL A 158 -8.68 10.37 -12.56
N GLN A 159 -7.59 10.88 -11.98
CA GLN A 159 -7.63 12.03 -11.07
C GLN A 159 -8.15 13.30 -11.76
N ASN A 160 -7.77 13.49 -13.04
CA ASN A 160 -8.17 14.64 -13.82
C ASN A 160 -9.68 14.69 -14.16
N LEU A 161 -10.41 13.57 -14.04
CA LEU A 161 -11.85 13.53 -14.28
C LEU A 161 -12.62 14.53 -13.41
N MET A 162 -12.18 14.75 -12.16
CA MET A 162 -12.82 15.74 -11.28
C MET A 162 -12.61 17.17 -11.79
N THR A 163 -11.39 17.51 -12.18
CA THR A 163 -11.06 18.83 -12.74
C THR A 163 -11.82 19.09 -14.04
N ILE A 164 -11.82 18.12 -14.96
CA ILE A 164 -12.56 18.23 -16.23
C ILE A 164 -14.04 18.51 -15.97
N ARG A 165 -14.67 17.75 -15.06
CA ARG A 165 -16.11 17.85 -14.80
C ARG A 165 -16.52 19.12 -14.06
N PHE A 166 -15.76 19.54 -13.05
CA PHE A 166 -16.21 20.57 -12.11
C PHE A 166 -15.50 21.91 -12.23
N ALA A 167 -14.29 21.97 -12.81
CA ALA A 167 -13.57 23.23 -13.01
C ALA A 167 -13.91 23.93 -14.34
N ASN A 168 -14.74 23.32 -15.18
CA ASN A 168 -15.06 23.81 -16.52
C ASN A 168 -16.56 24.11 -16.65
N SER A 169 -16.91 25.38 -16.82
CA SER A 169 -18.29 25.85 -16.98
C SER A 169 -19.00 25.28 -18.22
N ILE A 170 -18.24 24.84 -19.23
CA ILE A 170 -18.78 24.22 -20.44
C ILE A 170 -19.29 22.80 -20.17
N PHE A 171 -18.60 22.03 -19.32
CA PHE A 171 -18.97 20.62 -19.06
C PHE A 171 -20.03 20.48 -17.97
N CYS A 172 -20.06 21.36 -16.97
CA CYS A 172 -21.05 21.35 -15.89
C CYS A 172 -22.52 21.24 -16.37
N PRO A 173 -23.03 22.10 -17.28
CA PRO A 173 -24.43 22.06 -17.71
C PRO A 173 -24.75 20.87 -18.63
N SER A 174 -23.74 20.27 -19.27
CA SER A 174 -23.92 19.14 -20.20
C SER A 174 -23.77 17.77 -19.53
N TRP A 175 -23.24 17.68 -18.30
CA TRP A 175 -23.03 16.40 -17.62
C TRP A 175 -24.29 15.89 -16.91
N ASN A 176 -25.36 15.61 -17.66
CA ASN A 176 -26.63 15.08 -17.14
C ASN A 176 -27.41 14.27 -18.19
N ARG A 177 -28.47 13.59 -17.74
CA ARG A 177 -29.32 12.71 -18.59
C ARG A 177 -30.01 13.39 -19.77
N ALA A 178 -30.15 14.72 -19.77
CA ALA A 178 -30.77 15.45 -20.87
C ALA A 178 -29.80 15.66 -22.04
N ASN A 179 -28.49 15.56 -21.79
CA ASN A 179 -27.44 15.87 -22.75
C ASN A 179 -26.52 14.67 -23.06
N VAL A 180 -26.46 13.67 -22.17
CA VAL A 180 -25.62 12.47 -22.33
C VAL A 180 -26.48 11.28 -22.74
N ALA A 181 -26.23 10.72 -23.93
CA ALA A 181 -26.92 9.55 -24.43
C ALA A 181 -26.44 8.24 -23.77
N SER A 182 -25.13 8.09 -23.55
CA SER A 182 -24.54 6.92 -22.89
C SER A 182 -23.14 7.23 -22.33
N VAL A 183 -22.68 6.39 -21.40
CA VAL A 183 -21.31 6.41 -20.85
C VAL A 183 -20.69 5.04 -21.11
N LEU A 184 -19.54 5.01 -21.77
CA LEU A 184 -18.79 3.80 -22.07
C LEU A 184 -17.50 3.77 -21.25
N ILE A 185 -17.30 2.70 -20.48
CA ILE A 185 -16.06 2.42 -19.77
C ILE A 185 -15.46 1.16 -20.40
N SER A 186 -14.22 1.24 -20.88
CA SER A 186 -13.56 0.13 -21.55
C SER A 186 -12.20 -0.14 -20.92
N PHE A 187 -11.97 -1.41 -20.60
CA PHE A 187 -10.68 -1.94 -20.20
C PHE A 187 -10.31 -3.06 -21.18
N LYS A 188 -9.13 -2.94 -21.82
CA LYS A 188 -8.65 -3.89 -22.82
C LYS A 188 -7.17 -4.14 -22.59
N GLU A 189 -6.78 -5.40 -22.58
CA GLU A 189 -5.40 -5.83 -22.53
C GLU A 189 -5.08 -6.62 -23.80
N PRO A 190 -3.95 -6.35 -24.48
CA PRO A 190 -3.56 -7.09 -25.69
C PRO A 190 -2.92 -8.46 -25.39
N PHE A 191 -2.88 -8.87 -24.12
CA PHE A 191 -2.27 -10.10 -23.63
C PHE A 191 -3.28 -10.95 -22.84
N GLY A 192 -2.99 -12.25 -22.72
CA GLY A 192 -3.81 -13.21 -21.98
C GLY A 192 -3.39 -13.34 -20.51
N THR A 193 -3.62 -14.50 -19.90
CA THR A 193 -3.31 -14.73 -18.48
C THR A 193 -1.82 -14.95 -18.17
N GLU A 194 -0.95 -15.07 -19.18
CA GLU A 194 0.53 -15.11 -19.07
C GLU A 194 1.08 -15.91 -17.86
N GLY A 195 0.58 -17.13 -17.66
CA GLY A 195 1.03 -18.02 -16.57
C GLY A 195 0.40 -17.76 -15.20
N ARG A 196 -0.51 -16.78 -15.09
CA ARG A 196 -1.33 -16.49 -13.89
C ARG A 196 -2.76 -17.03 -13.98
N GLY A 197 -3.00 -17.96 -14.91
CA GLY A 197 -4.33 -18.54 -15.15
C GLY A 197 -5.00 -19.10 -13.90
N GLY A 198 -4.25 -19.78 -13.01
CA GLY A 198 -4.81 -20.32 -11.77
C GLY A 198 -5.32 -19.25 -10.80
N TYR A 199 -4.65 -18.10 -10.70
CA TYR A 199 -5.18 -16.98 -9.90
C TYR A 199 -6.36 -16.31 -10.60
N PHE A 200 -6.32 -16.19 -11.92
CA PHE A 200 -7.42 -15.59 -12.68
C PHE A 200 -8.70 -16.44 -12.64
N ASP A 201 -8.60 -17.76 -12.61
CA ASP A 201 -9.74 -18.68 -12.60
C ASP A 201 -10.62 -18.50 -11.35
N ASP A 202 -9.99 -18.24 -10.20
CA ASP A 202 -10.69 -18.04 -8.92
C ASP A 202 -11.49 -16.72 -8.86
N PHE A 203 -11.10 -15.70 -9.63
CA PHE A 203 -11.67 -14.35 -9.55
C PHE A 203 -12.45 -13.93 -10.81
N GLY A 204 -11.97 -14.31 -11.99
CA GLY A 204 -12.51 -13.89 -13.29
C GLY A 204 -12.23 -12.42 -13.59
N ILE A 205 -12.83 -11.90 -14.67
CA ILE A 205 -12.63 -10.50 -15.11
C ILE A 205 -13.51 -9.48 -14.37
N VAL A 206 -14.59 -9.93 -13.73
CA VAL A 206 -15.56 -9.06 -13.06
C VAL A 206 -15.08 -8.62 -11.68
N ARG A 207 -14.23 -9.41 -11.03
CA ARG A 207 -13.69 -9.16 -9.68
C ARG A 207 -12.29 -8.53 -9.77
#